data_AF-A0A2D6X1D9-F1
#
_entry.id   AF-A0A2D6X1D9-F1
#
_cell.length_a   1.000
_cell.length_b   1.000
_cell.length_c   1.000
_cell.angle_alpha   90.00
_cell.angle_beta   90.00
_cell.angle_gamma   90.00
#
_symmetry.space_group_name_H-M   'P 1'
#
loop_
_entity.id
_entity.type
_entity.pdbx_description
1 polymer ?
#
loop_
_entity_poly.entity_id
_entity_poly.type
_entity_poly.pdbx_seq_one_letter_code
_entity_poly.pdbx_strand_id
1 'polypeptide(L)' 'MDSEMTGIKIRNYDLNEPQNREQLKETHGEVWDTEEFTEDFTVISFMAPFVTVKSKEGVEGTIEFQHRPRYYYKFVPK' A
#
# COMPACT_ATOMS: atom_id res chain seq x y z
N MET A 1 35.01 20.39 -16.39
CA MET A 1 34.67 18.95 -16.30
C MET A 1 33.82 18.81 -15.05
N ASP A 2 32.54 19.15 -15.16
CA ASP A 2 31.59 19.01 -14.07
C ASP A 2 30.89 17.67 -14.30
N SER A 3 31.32 16.65 -13.58
CA SER A 3 30.61 15.38 -13.55
C SER A 3 29.36 15.58 -12.71
N GLU A 4 28.21 15.75 -13.37
CA GLU A 4 26.91 15.57 -12.72
C GLU A 4 26.84 14.12 -12.25
N MET A 5 27.10 13.91 -10.96
CA MET A 5 26.80 12.65 -10.30
C MET A 5 25.28 12.51 -10.27
N THR A 6 24.73 11.70 -11.18
CA THR A 6 23.32 11.32 -11.17
C THR A 6 23.04 10.45 -9.94
N GLY A 7 22.89 11.10 -8.79
CA GLY A 7 22.59 10.43 -7.53
C GLY A 7 21.29 9.64 -7.65
N ILE A 8 21.36 8.34 -7.33
CA ILE A 8 20.17 7.49 -7.22
C ILE A 8 19.25 8.12 -6.17
N LYS A 9 18.10 8.64 -6.60
CA LYS A 9 17.08 9.17 -5.70
C LYS A 9 16.34 8.01 -5.03
N ILE A 10 16.82 7.59 -3.86
CA ILE A 10 16.12 6.60 -3.03
C ILE A 10 14.82 7.26 -2.53
N ARG A 11 13.68 6.86 -3.08
CA ARG A 11 12.36 7.25 -2.55
C ARG A 11 12.00 6.27 -1.43
N ASN A 12 12.21 6.67 -0.18
CA ASN A 12 11.59 5.97 0.94
C ASN A 12 10.08 6.16 0.83
N TYR A 13 9.34 5.05 0.75
CA TYR A 13 7.89 5.09 0.63
C TYR A 13 7.21 5.69 1.88
N ASP A 14 7.83 5.52 3.05
CA ASP A 14 7.32 5.96 4.35
C ASP A 14 7.70 7.43 4.69
N LEU A 15 8.12 8.24 3.71
CA LEU A 15 8.44 9.66 3.90
C LEU A 15 7.23 10.60 3.77
N ASN A 16 6.11 10.11 3.25
CA ASN A 16 4.90 10.92 3.18
C ASN A 16 4.34 11.12 4.59
N GLU A 17 3.75 12.29 4.86
CA GLU A 17 3.07 12.48 6.13
C GLU A 17 1.95 11.44 6.28
N PRO A 18 1.90 10.71 7.41
CA PRO A 18 0.82 9.80 7.73
C PRO A 18 -0.56 10.42 7.50
N GLN A 19 -1.32 9.83 6.59
CA GLN A 19 -2.70 10.22 6.37
C GLN A 19 -3.61 9.46 7.33
N ASN A 20 -4.65 10.12 7.82
CA ASN A 20 -5.72 9.46 8.56
C ASN A 20 -6.66 8.69 7.63
N ARG A 21 -7.54 7.86 8.21
CA ARG A 21 -8.47 7.01 7.45
C ARG A 21 -9.35 7.82 6.48
N GLU A 22 -9.85 8.98 6.90
CA GLU A 22 -10.76 9.80 6.09
C GLU A 22 -10.06 10.41 4.87
N GLN A 23 -8.82 10.88 5.03
CA GLN A 23 -8.00 11.38 3.92
C GLN A 23 -7.69 10.28 2.90
N LEU A 24 -7.38 9.07 3.38
CA LEU A 24 -7.15 7.92 2.52
C LEU A 24 -8.44 7.50 1.80
N LYS A 25 -9.58 7.55 2.48
CA LYS A 25 -10.90 7.25 1.89
C LYS A 25 -11.26 8.23 0.78
N GLU A 26 -11.03 9.52 0.99
CA GLU A 26 -11.27 10.55 -0.03
C GLU A 26 -10.42 10.31 -1.30
N THR A 27 -9.18 9.83 -1.11
CA THR A 27 -8.23 9.63 -2.22
C THR A 27 -8.42 8.29 -2.95
N HIS A 28 -8.73 7.23 -2.20
CA HIS A 28 -8.67 5.84 -2.69
C HIS A 28 -10.00 5.09 -2.62
N GLY A 29 -11.02 5.67 -1.99
CA GLY A 29 -12.30 5.02 -1.75
C GLY A 29 -12.24 4.11 -0.52
N GLU A 30 -12.16 2.81 -0.73
CA GLU A 30 -12.19 1.85 0.36
C GLU A 30 -10.84 1.77 1.08
N VAL A 31 -10.91 1.80 2.41
CA VAL A 31 -9.74 1.76 3.30
C VAL A 31 -10.04 0.80 4.45
N TRP A 32 -9.21 -0.22 4.55
CA TRP A 32 -9.24 -1.23 5.59
C TRP A 32 -8.18 -0.93 6.65
N ASP A 33 -8.53 -1.08 7.91
CA ASP A 33 -7.53 -1.35 8.95
C ASP A 33 -7.04 -2.81 8.87
N THR A 34 -6.24 -3.25 9.85
CA THR A 34 -5.67 -4.60 9.80
C THR A 34 -6.71 -5.69 10.07
N GLU A 35 -7.70 -5.42 10.92
CA GLU A 35 -8.74 -6.39 11.25
C GLU A 35 -9.65 -6.59 10.03
N GLU A 36 -10.22 -5.49 9.51
CA GLU A 36 -11.06 -5.48 8.32
C GLU A 36 -10.34 -6.12 7.10
N PHE A 37 -9.05 -5.81 6.92
CA PHE A 37 -8.25 -6.37 5.81
C PHE A 37 -8.11 -7.89 5.88
N THR A 38 -7.92 -8.45 7.08
CA THR A 38 -7.75 -9.89 7.26
C THR A 38 -9.03 -10.70 7.11
N GLU A 39 -10.19 -10.05 7.21
CA GLU A 39 -11.49 -10.68 6.93
C GLU A 39 -11.71 -10.91 5.43
N ASP A 40 -11.24 -9.97 4.60
CA ASP A 40 -11.46 -9.97 3.16
C ASP A 40 -10.31 -10.56 2.34
N PHE A 41 -9.08 -10.58 2.88
CA PHE A 41 -7.88 -10.93 2.13
C PHE A 41 -6.95 -11.90 2.88
N THR A 42 -6.47 -12.91 2.15
CA THR A 42 -5.33 -13.74 2.55
C THR A 42 -4.05 -13.14 1.97
N VAL A 43 -3.08 -12.84 2.83
CA VAL A 43 -1.77 -12.32 2.39
C VAL A 43 -0.90 -13.43 1.79
N ILE A 44 -0.32 -13.15 0.63
CA ILE A 44 0.65 -14.03 -0.05
C ILE A 44 2.09 -13.51 0.17
N SER A 45 2.34 -12.22 -0.05
CA SER A 45 3.67 -11.64 0.11
C SER A 45 3.63 -10.14 0.39
N PHE A 46 4.69 -9.62 1.01
CA PHE A 46 4.88 -8.19 1.28
C PHE A 46 6.08 -7.65 0.50
N MET A 47 5.88 -6.52 -0.18
CA MET A 47 6.94 -5.74 -0.79
C MET A 47 6.51 -4.28 -0.83
N ALA A 48 6.90 -3.52 0.20
CA ALA A 48 6.49 -2.13 0.37
C ALA A 48 6.65 -1.33 -0.94
N PRO A 49 5.60 -0.61 -1.39
CA PRO A 49 4.34 -0.34 -0.67
C PRO A 49 3.20 -1.32 -0.87
N PHE A 50 3.47 -2.45 -1.51
CA PHE A 50 2.45 -3.38 -1.94
C PHE A 50 2.41 -4.64 -1.06
N VAL A 51 1.22 -5.23 -1.02
CA VAL A 51 0.96 -6.58 -0.53
C VAL A 51 0.35 -7.36 -1.67
N THR A 52 0.87 -8.55 -1.96
CA THR A 52 0.17 -9.49 -2.84
C THR A 52 -0.81 -10.27 -1.99
N VAL A 53 -2.07 -10.33 -2.43
CA VAL A 53 -3.17 -10.93 -1.68
C VAL A 53 -4.00 -11.84 -2.57
N LYS A 54 -4.81 -12.69 -1.93
CA LYS A 54 -5.96 -13.36 -2.52
C LYS A 54 -7.21 -12.92 -1.77
N SER A 55 -8.21 -12.39 -2.47
CA SER A 55 -9.49 -12.01 -1.87
C SER A 55 -10.28 -13.25 -1.43
N LYS A 56 -11.28 -13.06 -0.56
CA LYS A 56 -12.20 -14.12 -0.13
C LYS A 56 -12.97 -14.77 -1.29
N GLU A 57 -13.20 -14.03 -2.38
CA GLU A 57 -13.79 -14.54 -3.63
C GLU A 57 -12.79 -15.35 -4.49
N GLY A 58 -11.54 -15.46 -4.03
CA GLY A 58 -10.49 -16.23 -4.66
C GLY A 58 -9.69 -15.49 -5.72
N VAL A 59 -9.85 -14.18 -5.85
CA VAL A 59 -9.15 -13.35 -6.85
C VAL A 59 -7.79 -12.91 -6.30
N GLU A 60 -6.71 -13.17 -7.03
CA GLU A 60 -5.39 -12.66 -6.68
C GLU A 60 -5.21 -11.22 -7.15
N GLY A 61 -4.47 -10.42 -6.37
CA GLY A 61 -4.20 -9.03 -6.70
C GLY A 61 -3.13 -8.42 -5.84
N THR A 62 -2.97 -7.10 -5.97
CA THR A 62 -2.12 -6.29 -5.10
C THR A 62 -2.94 -5.23 -4.37
N ILE A 63 -2.49 -4.88 -3.18
CA ILE A 63 -3.04 -3.80 -2.35
C ILE A 63 -1.89 -2.89 -1.93
N GLU A 64 -2.11 -1.58 -1.93
CA GLU A 64 -1.19 -0.61 -1.34
C GLU A 64 -1.42 -0.49 0.17
N PHE A 65 -0.39 -0.12 0.93
CA PHE A 65 -0.53 0.10 2.36
C PHE A 65 0.24 1.31 2.86
N GLN A 66 -0.32 2.03 3.83
CA GLN A 66 0.44 2.95 4.69
C GLN A 66 0.94 2.22 5.94
N HIS A 67 2.18 2.45 6.36
CA HIS A 67 2.73 1.71 7.50
C HIS A 67 2.21 2.20 8.85
N ARG A 68 2.03 3.52 9.04
CA ARG A 68 1.66 4.15 10.31
C ARG A 68 0.75 5.37 10.09
N PRO A 69 -0.46 5.40 10.67
CA PRO A 69 -1.24 4.23 11.11
C PRO A 69 -1.40 3.22 9.97
N ARG A 70 -1.52 1.93 10.32
CA ARG A 70 -1.58 0.84 9.34
C ARG A 70 -2.94 0.86 8.64
N TYR A 71 -2.92 1.15 7.35
CA TYR A 71 -4.09 1.07 6.49
C TYR A 71 -3.75 0.40 5.17
N TYR A 72 -4.74 -0.25 4.58
CA TYR A 72 -4.68 -0.91 3.29
C TYR A 72 -5.73 -0.27 2.37
N TYR A 73 -5.41 -0.14 1.08
CA TYR A 73 -6.31 0.48 0.10
C TYR A 73 -5.96 0.08 -1.33
N LYS A 74 -6.85 0.42 -2.26
CA LYS A 74 -6.63 0.29 -3.71
C LYS A 74 -6.27 -1.14 -4.14
N PHE A 75 -7.19 -2.08 -3.94
CA PHE A 75 -7.08 -3.42 -4.50
C PHE A 75 -7.08 -3.38 -6.03
N VAL A 76 -6.08 -4.02 -6.63
CA VAL A 76 -5.94 -4.19 -8.08
C VAL A 76 -5.88 -5.69 -8.37
N PRO A 77 -6.90 -6.29 -9.01
CA PRO A 77 -6.85 -7.70 -9.41
C PRO A 77 -5.78 -7.93 -10.49
N LYS A 78 -5.18 -9.12 -10.48
CA LYS A 78 -4.25 -9.57 -11.54
C LYS A 78 -4.98 -9.93 -12.84
#